data_AF-A0A7S4JG36-F1
#
_entry.id   AF-A0A7S4JG36-F1
#
_cell.length_a   1.000
_cell.length_b   1.000
_cell.length_c   1.000
_cell.angle_alpha   90.00
_cell.angle_beta   90.00
_cell.angle_gamma   90.00
#
_symmetry.space_group_name_H-M   'P 1'
#
loop_
_entity.id
_entity.type
_entity.pdbx_description
1 polymer ?
#
loop_
_entity_poly.entity_id
_entity_poly.type
_entity_poly.pdbx_seq_one_letter_code
_entity_poly.pdbx_strand_id
1 'polypeptide(L)'
;PRYDILDPPAAEKLFHWVLKGNLPPRVYCIDIVRDAIHILKTRQTVQDINIEEKERTIVVGDLHGQLGDLRSIIEREGLPSPTTHYLFNGDFVDRGDRSVEVVLCLFLLL
;
A
#
# COMPACT_ATOMS: atom_id res chain seq x y z
N PRO A 1 -18.95 6.80 -12.45
CA PRO A 1 -17.60 7.41 -12.61
C PRO A 1 -16.54 6.47 -12.02
N ARG A 2 -15.68 5.87 -12.86
CA ARG A 2 -14.46 5.22 -12.36
C ARG A 2 -13.59 6.31 -11.74
N TYR A 3 -13.07 6.09 -10.54
CA TYR A 3 -11.84 6.78 -10.18
C TYR A 3 -10.77 6.12 -11.03
N ASP A 4 -10.11 6.90 -11.86
CA ASP A 4 -8.86 6.43 -12.44
C ASP A 4 -7.89 6.41 -11.26
N ILE A 5 -7.62 5.22 -10.71
CA ILE A 5 -6.65 5.04 -9.62
C ILE A 5 -5.24 5.43 -10.11
N LEU A 6 -5.09 5.61 -11.43
CA LEU A 6 -3.94 6.19 -12.13
C LEU A 6 -3.84 7.72 -12.03
N ASP A 7 -4.81 8.44 -11.47
CA ASP A 7 -4.69 9.87 -11.15
C ASP A 7 -3.99 10.04 -9.79
N PRO A 8 -2.69 10.38 -9.74
CA PRO A 8 -1.90 10.29 -8.51
C PRO A 8 -2.46 11.14 -7.34
N PRO A 9 -2.93 12.39 -7.56
CA PRO A 9 -3.60 13.17 -6.52
C PRO A 9 -4.90 12.55 -5.98
N ALA A 10 -5.61 11.75 -6.78
CA ALA A 10 -6.83 11.07 -6.34
C ALA A 10 -6.51 9.79 -5.55
N ALA A 11 -5.51 9.03 -5.99
CA ALA A 11 -5.03 7.83 -5.30
C ALA A 11 -4.48 8.17 -3.91
N GLU A 12 -3.67 9.22 -3.79
CA GLU A 12 -3.12 9.67 -2.49
C GLU A 12 -4.22 10.11 -1.52
N LYS A 13 -5.22 10.86 -2.00
CA LYS A 13 -6.39 11.24 -1.19
C LYS A 13 -7.17 10.01 -0.72
N LEU A 14 -7.39 9.05 -1.61
CA LEU A 14 -8.07 7.80 -1.28
C LEU A 14 -7.26 7.00 -0.26
N PHE A 15 -5.95 6.89 -0.44
CA PHE A 15 -5.04 6.25 0.50
C PHE A 15 -5.17 6.84 1.90
N HIS A 16 -5.06 8.16 2.05
CA HIS A 16 -5.20 8.79 3.37
C HIS A 16 -6.59 8.62 3.98
N TRP A 17 -7.63 8.53 3.15
CA TRP A 17 -8.99 8.28 3.61
C TRP A 17 -9.16 6.84 4.11
N VAL A 18 -8.57 5.86 3.43
CA VAL A 18 -8.52 4.45 3.88
C VAL A 18 -7.64 4.29 5.12
N LEU A 19 -6.50 4.98 5.19
CA LEU A 19 -5.57 4.95 6.33
C LEU A 19 -6.24 5.46 7.63
N LYS A 20 -7.28 6.29 7.51
CA LYS A 20 -8.12 6.74 8.63
C LYS A 20 -9.12 5.68 9.12
N GLY A 21 -9.23 4.54 8.44
CA GLY A 21 -10.13 3.42 8.79
C GLY A 21 -11.45 3.41 8.02
N ASN A 22 -11.54 4.14 6.90
CA ASN A 22 -12.73 4.17 6.07
C ASN A 22 -12.62 3.18 4.91
N LEU A 23 -13.72 2.52 4.54
CA LEU A 23 -13.76 1.60 3.40
C LEU A 23 -14.47 2.24 2.21
N PRO A 24 -13.86 2.23 1.01
CA PRO A 24 -14.49 2.84 -0.14
C PRO A 24 -15.65 1.97 -0.63
N PRO A 25 -16.55 2.51 -1.47
CA PRO A 25 -17.61 1.70 -2.06
C PRO A 25 -17.03 0.47 -2.76
N ARG A 26 -17.73 -0.67 -2.67
CA ARG A 26 -17.28 -1.98 -3.17
C ARG A 26 -16.67 -1.98 -4.58
N VAL A 27 -17.20 -1.16 -5.48
CA VAL A 27 -16.69 -1.03 -6.86
C VAL A 27 -15.23 -0.58 -6.87
N TYR A 28 -14.87 0.40 -6.04
CA TYR A 28 -13.49 0.88 -5.91
C TYR A 28 -12.57 -0.18 -5.30
N CYS A 29 -13.02 -0.91 -4.28
CA CYS A 29 -12.22 -2.02 -3.72
C CYS A 29 -11.90 -3.06 -4.81
N ILE A 30 -12.87 -3.40 -5.65
CA ILE A 30 -12.66 -4.35 -6.76
C ILE A 30 -11.67 -3.81 -7.78
N ASP A 31 -11.76 -2.53 -8.13
CA ASP A 31 -10.86 -1.91 -9.09
C ASP A 31 -9.41 -1.87 -8.55
N ILE A 32 -9.20 -1.46 -7.28
CA ILE A 32 -7.89 -1.50 -6.60
C ILE A 32 -7.30 -2.91 -6.64
N VAL A 33 -8.09 -3.92 -6.28
CA VAL A 33 -7.62 -5.32 -6.26
C VAL A 33 -7.28 -5.82 -7.67
N ARG A 34 -8.05 -5.44 -8.69
CA ARG A 34 -7.77 -5.84 -10.08
C ARG A 34 -6.48 -5.22 -10.60
N ASP A 35 -6.24 -3.95 -10.30
CA ASP A 35 -5.04 -3.23 -10.71
C ASP A 35 -3.80 -3.82 -10.01
N ALA A 36 -3.90 -4.07 -8.70
CA ALA A 36 -2.85 -4.75 -7.95
C ALA A 36 -2.55 -6.15 -8.52
N ILE A 37 -3.58 -6.96 -8.83
CA ILE A 37 -3.39 -8.27 -9.47
C ILE A 37 -2.69 -8.13 -10.82
N HIS A 38 -3.07 -7.13 -11.63
CA HIS A 38 -2.44 -6.89 -12.93
C HIS A 38 -0.96 -6.56 -12.77
N ILE A 39 -0.63 -5.60 -11.89
CA ILE A 39 0.75 -5.19 -11.61
C ILE A 39 1.56 -6.39 -11.09
N LEU A 40 1.09 -7.06 -10.05
CA LEU A 40 1.83 -8.14 -9.39
C LEU A 40 2.03 -9.37 -10.30
N LYS A 41 1.09 -9.67 -11.21
CA LYS A 41 1.26 -10.77 -12.18
C LYS A 41 2.36 -10.54 -13.20
N THR A 42 2.75 -9.28 -13.43
CA THR A 42 3.83 -8.95 -14.37
C THR A 42 5.21 -8.95 -13.73
N ARG A 43 5.28 -9.05 -12.40
CA ARG A 43 6.54 -9.07 -11.63
C ARG A 43 7.11 -10.49 -11.54
N GLN A 44 8.42 -10.57 -11.40
CA GLN A 44 9.11 -11.83 -11.14
C GLN A 44 8.91 -12.27 -9.68
N THR A 45 8.89 -13.57 -9.42
CA THR A 45 8.74 -14.11 -8.05
C THR A 45 9.84 -13.64 -7.11
N VAL A 46 11.07 -13.54 -7.61
CA VAL A 46 12.19 -12.92 -6.89
C VAL A 46 12.41 -11.55 -7.51
N GLN A 47 12.42 -10.52 -6.67
CA GLN A 47 12.68 -9.14 -7.09
C GLN A 47 14.10 -8.77 -6.70
N ASP A 48 14.93 -8.42 -7.69
CA ASP A 48 16.23 -7.82 -7.45
C ASP A 48 16.07 -6.30 -7.37
N ILE A 49 16.36 -5.73 -6.20
CA ILE A 49 16.21 -4.30 -5.92
C ILE A 49 17.60 -3.68 -5.79
N ASN A 50 17.94 -2.79 -6.71
CA ASN A 50 19.16 -1.99 -6.63
C ASN A 50 18.82 -0.68 -5.92
N ILE A 51 19.56 -0.38 -4.85
CA ILE A 51 19.38 0.84 -4.05
C ILE A 51 20.58 1.74 -4.32
N GLU A 52 20.35 2.96 -4.78
CA GLU A 52 21.43 3.94 -4.96
C GLU A 52 21.88 4.53 -3.61
N GLU A 53 23.10 5.10 -3.56
CA GLU A 53 23.70 5.64 -2.32
C GLU A 53 22.85 6.72 -1.63
N LYS A 54 21.99 7.42 -2.38
CA LYS A 54 21.09 8.47 -1.88
C LYS A 54 19.68 7.98 -1.60
N GLU A 55 19.38 6.72 -1.87
CA GLU A 55 18.08 6.13 -1.65
C GLU A 55 18.03 5.43 -0.29
N ARG A 56 16.82 5.35 0.26
CA ARG A 56 16.54 4.65 1.51
C ARG A 56 15.45 3.62 1.29
N THR A 57 15.63 2.43 1.87
CA THR A 57 14.59 1.41 1.93
C THR A 57 14.12 1.23 3.37
N ILE A 58 12.81 1.28 3.56
CA ILE A 58 12.14 0.98 4.82
C ILE A 58 11.58 -0.43 4.72
N VAL A 59 12.09 -1.32 5.57
CA VAL A 59 11.57 -2.69 5.67
C VAL A 59 10.57 -2.74 6.81
N VAL A 60 9.34 -3.14 6.47
CA VAL A 60 8.23 -3.32 7.40
C VAL A 60 7.94 -4.81 7.49
N GLY A 61 7.83 -5.31 8.73
CA GLY A 61 7.46 -6.69 8.99
C GLY A 61 5.95 -6.94 8.87
N ASP A 62 5.49 -7.88 9.68
CA ASP A 62 4.09 -8.23 9.87
C ASP A 62 3.25 -7.03 10.35
N LEU A 63 2.06 -6.90 9.77
CA LEU A 63 1.07 -5.90 10.17
C LEU A 63 -0.17 -6.52 10.79
N HIS A 64 -0.56 -7.75 10.39
CA HIS A 64 -1.70 -8.47 10.95
C HIS A 64 -2.98 -7.62 11.12
N GLY A 65 -3.34 -6.84 10.10
CA GLY A 65 -4.52 -5.97 10.15
C GLY A 65 -4.44 -4.82 11.16
N GLN A 66 -3.25 -4.45 11.63
CA GLN A 66 -3.02 -3.34 12.56
C GLN A 66 -2.84 -2.02 11.78
N LEU A 67 -3.96 -1.42 11.35
CA LEU A 67 -3.95 -0.17 10.58
C LEU A 67 -3.27 1.00 11.33
N GLY A 68 -3.30 0.99 12.67
CA GLY A 68 -2.61 1.98 13.49
C GLY A 68 -1.10 1.98 13.29
N ASP A 69 -0.48 0.79 13.18
CA ASP A 69 0.96 0.66 12.99
C ASP A 69 1.36 1.12 11.59
N LEU A 70 0.59 0.73 10.56
CA LEU A 70 0.79 1.24 9.21
C LEU A 70 0.69 2.77 9.18
N ARG A 71 -0.28 3.36 9.88
CA ARG A 71 -0.42 4.82 9.97
C ARG A 71 0.81 5.45 10.64
N SER A 72 1.26 4.94 11.78
CA SER A 72 2.42 5.47 12.48
C SER A 72 3.71 5.36 11.65
N ILE A 73 3.87 4.30 10.86
CA ILE A 73 4.98 4.17 9.92
C ILE A 73 4.93 5.28 8.87
N ILE A 74 3.78 5.47 8.20
CA ILE A 74 3.63 6.48 7.15
C ILE A 74 3.77 7.90 7.71
N GLU A 75 3.26 8.18 8.91
CA GLU A 75 3.43 9.47 9.58
C GLU A 75 4.90 9.77 9.94
N ARG A 76 5.67 8.74 10.33
CA ARG A 76 7.07 8.88 10.69
C ARG A 76 7.99 8.99 9.48
N GLU A 77 7.71 8.20 8.46
CA GLU A 77 8.65 7.96 7.35
C GLU A 77 8.22 8.62 6.02
N GLY A 78 6.97 9.07 5.93
CA GLY A 78 6.37 9.64 4.72
C GLY A 78 5.88 8.57 3.74
N LEU A 79 5.25 9.02 2.64
CA LEU A 79 4.86 8.13 1.55
C LEU A 79 6.08 7.65 0.74
N PRO A 80 5.96 6.53 -0.01
CA PRO A 80 6.95 6.15 -1.00
C PRO A 80 7.27 7.31 -1.94
N SER A 81 8.53 7.44 -2.32
CA SER A 81 9.01 8.51 -3.21
C SER A 81 10.19 8.00 -4.04
N PRO A 82 10.68 8.75 -5.05
CA PRO A 82 11.85 8.33 -5.83
C PRO A 82 13.09 8.01 -4.98
N THR A 83 13.20 8.54 -3.76
CA THR A 83 14.34 8.31 -2.85
C THR A 83 13.99 7.44 -1.64
N THR A 84 12.72 7.07 -1.47
CA THR A 84 12.24 6.34 -0.29
C THR A 84 11.39 5.16 -0.75
N HIS A 85 11.96 3.97 -0.64
CA HIS A 85 11.34 2.70 -1.02
C HIS A 85 10.78 1.99 0.21
N TYR A 86 9.74 1.18 -0.01
CA TYR A 86 9.13 0.35 1.03
C TYR A 86 9.16 -1.12 0.64
N LEU A 87 9.53 -1.98 1.59
CA LEU A 87 9.37 -3.43 1.51
C LEU A 87 8.51 -3.90 2.68
N PHE A 88 7.27 -4.31 2.38
CA PHE A 88 6.38 -4.96 3.34
C PHE A 88 6.55 -6.47 3.23
N ASN A 89 7.09 -7.11 4.28
CA ASN A 89 7.59 -8.49 4.23
C ASN A 89 6.57 -9.54 4.72
N GLY A 90 5.38 -9.55 4.12
CA GLY A 90 4.34 -10.55 4.39
C GLY A 90 3.49 -10.27 5.65
N ASP A 91 2.56 -11.20 5.93
CA ASP A 91 1.69 -11.19 7.10
C ASP A 91 0.97 -9.85 7.35
N PHE A 92 0.38 -9.30 6.27
CA PHE A 92 -0.35 -8.04 6.31
C PHE A 92 -1.75 -8.15 6.94
N VAL A 93 -2.35 -9.33 6.82
CA VAL A 93 -3.74 -9.65 7.19
C VAL A 93 -3.78 -10.69 8.29
N ASP A 94 -5.01 -11.04 8.66
CA ASP A 94 -5.36 -11.96 9.75
C ASP A 94 -5.04 -11.38 11.13
N ARG A 95 -5.69 -11.95 12.15
CA ARG A 95 -5.61 -11.57 13.59
C ARG A 95 -6.18 -10.21 13.96
N GLY A 96 -5.88 -9.15 13.22
CA GLY A 96 -6.39 -7.80 13.49
C GLY A 96 -7.65 -7.42 12.70
N ASP A 97 -8.39 -6.48 13.27
CA ASP A 97 -9.75 -6.10 12.84
C ASP A 97 -9.79 -5.22 11.58
N ARG A 98 -8.63 -4.74 11.10
CA ARG A 98 -8.52 -3.80 9.96
C ARG A 98 -7.75 -4.37 8.78
N SER A 99 -7.83 -5.69 8.59
CA SER A 99 -7.13 -6.41 7.52
C SER A 99 -7.47 -5.88 6.12
N VAL A 100 -8.73 -5.49 5.87
CA VAL A 100 -9.16 -4.98 4.55
C VAL A 100 -8.55 -3.61 4.29
N GLU A 101 -8.61 -2.70 5.27
CA GLU A 101 -8.02 -1.37 5.17
C GLU A 101 -6.51 -1.44 4.96
N VAL A 102 -5.81 -2.32 5.69
CA VAL A 102 -4.36 -2.53 5.51
C VAL A 102 -4.05 -2.95 4.08
N VAL A 103 -4.69 -3.99 3.55
CA VAL A 103 -4.41 -4.47 2.19
C VAL A 103 -4.76 -3.44 1.13
N LEU A 104 -5.88 -2.73 1.28
CA LEU A 104 -6.25 -1.65 0.34
C LEU A 104 -5.22 -0.53 0.36
N CYS A 105 -4.71 -0.14 1.53
CA CYS A 105 -3.62 0.82 1.64
C CYS A 105 -2.36 0.32 0.92
N LEU A 106 -1.94 -0.92 1.13
CA LEU A 106 -0.75 -1.48 0.46
C LEU A 106 -0.91 -1.53 -1.06
N PHE A 107 -2.09 -1.89 -1.56
CA PHE A 107 -2.35 -1.91 -3.01
C PHE A 107 -2.41 -0.53 -3.64
N LEU A 108 -2.84 0.49 -2.90
CA LEU A 108 -2.80 1.89 -3.35
C LEU A 108 -1.37 2.48 -3.40
N LEU A 109 -0.38 1.78 -2.85
CA LEU A 109 1.04 2.17 -2.88
C LEU A 109 1.84 1.46 -4.01
N LEU A 110 1.22 0.55 -4.77
CA LEU A 110 1.82 -0.14 -5.92
C LEU A 110 1.90 0.77 -7.15
#